data_AF-A0A2V8Y303-F1
#
_entry.id   AF-A0A2V8Y303-F1
#
_cell.length_a   1.000
_cell.length_b   1.000
_cell.length_c   1.000
_cell.angle_alpha   90.00
_cell.angle_beta   90.00
_cell.angle_gamma   90.00
#
_symmetry.space_group_name_H-M   'P 1'
#
loop_
_entity.id
_entity.type
_entity.pdbx_description
1 polymer ?
#
loop_
_entity_poly.entity_id
_entity_poly.type
_entity_poly.pdbx_seq_one_letter_code
_entity_poly.pdbx_strand_id
1 'polypeptide(L)'
;MQKGNIIPGRHFRDELEKEGLNLQDAVRLLRTGNIFHEPEPNTKTGDWKYRVEGTEVDGKWLAIVFCFKTEDTAFLITAFSVEARGKRP
;
A
#
# COMPACT_ATOMS: atom_id res chain seq x y z
N MET A 1 2.24 -22.42 9.82
CA MET A 1 2.25 -21.07 9.23
C MET A 1 0.93 -20.39 9.59
N GLN A 2 0.95 -19.35 10.43
CA GLN A 2 -0.25 -18.51 10.60
C GLN A 2 -0.49 -17.76 9.29
N LYS A 3 -1.74 -17.75 8.82
CA LYS A 3 -2.14 -17.03 7.60
C LYS A 3 -2.58 -15.64 8.04
N GLY A 4 -1.81 -14.62 7.69
CA GLY A 4 -2.25 -13.23 7.82
C GLY A 4 -3.40 -12.92 6.86
N ASN A 5 -4.25 -11.96 7.22
CA ASN A 5 -5.40 -11.53 6.46
C ASN A 5 -5.18 -10.12 5.88
N ILE A 6 -5.64 -9.90 4.65
CA ILE A 6 -5.59 -8.60 3.98
C ILE A 6 -7.03 -8.19 3.66
N ILE A 7 -7.45 -7.06 4.22
CA ILE A 7 -8.78 -6.49 4.02
C ILE A 7 -8.64 -5.22 3.17
N PRO A 8 -8.96 -5.27 1.87
CA PRO A 8 -8.96 -4.06 1.05
C PRO A 8 -10.20 -3.20 1.35
N GLY A 9 -9.99 -1.95 1.76
CA GLY A 9 -11.05 -0.96 1.92
C GLY A 9 -11.71 -0.59 0.59
N ARG A 10 -12.93 -0.03 0.63
CA ARG A 10 -13.63 0.42 -0.58
C ARG A 10 -12.82 1.45 -1.36
N HIS A 11 -12.38 2.51 -0.67
CA HIS A 11 -11.56 3.56 -1.27
C HIS A 11 -10.28 3.01 -1.90
N PHE A 12 -9.62 2.05 -1.24
CA PHE A 12 -8.46 1.36 -1.81
C PHE A 12 -8.77 0.68 -3.14
N ARG A 13 -9.89 -0.06 -3.23
CA ARG A 13 -10.28 -0.72 -4.48
C ARG A 13 -10.55 0.29 -5.59
N ASP A 14 -11.26 1.37 -5.26
CA ASP A 14 -11.61 2.42 -6.21
C ASP A 14 -10.35 3.12 -6.76
N GLU A 15 -9.36 3.44 -5.92
CA GLU A 15 -8.09 4.05 -6.39
C GLU A 15 -7.23 3.05 -7.16
N LEU A 16 -7.17 1.78 -6.73
CA LEU A 16 -6.41 0.75 -7.44
C LEU A 16 -6.94 0.53 -8.87
N GLU A 17 -8.26 0.54 -9.04
CA GLU A 17 -8.90 0.43 -10.35
C GLU A 17 -8.60 1.64 -11.24
N LYS A 18 -8.54 2.87 -10.68
CA LYS A 18 -8.15 4.07 -11.44
C LYS A 18 -6.71 4.02 -11.94
N GLU A 19 -5.83 3.34 -11.21
CA GLU A 19 -4.45 3.10 -11.64
C GLU A 19 -4.35 2.00 -12.72
N GLY A 20 -5.46 1.31 -13.01
CA GLY A 20 -5.54 0.18 -13.95
C GLY A 20 -5.11 -1.16 -13.33
N LEU A 21 -5.10 -1.26 -12.00
CA LEU A 21 -4.50 -2.37 -11.26
C LEU A 21 -5.54 -3.22 -10.55
N ASN A 22 -5.15 -4.45 -10.22
CA ASN A 22 -5.96 -5.38 -9.47
C ASN A 22 -5.32 -5.76 -8.12
N LEU A 23 -6.07 -6.48 -7.27
CA LEU A 23 -5.61 -6.83 -5.93
C LEU A 23 -4.35 -7.72 -5.93
N GLN A 24 -4.10 -8.52 -6.97
CA GLN A 24 -2.89 -9.33 -7.06
C GLN A 24 -1.65 -8.47 -7.26
N ASP A 25 -1.74 -7.39 -8.05
CA ASP A 25 -0.66 -6.42 -8.23
C ASP A 25 -0.32 -5.75 -6.89
N ALA A 26 -1.35 -5.37 -6.13
CA ALA A 26 -1.19 -4.82 -4.80
C ALA A 26 -0.53 -5.80 -3.81
N VAL A 27 -0.95 -7.07 -3.80
CA VAL A 27 -0.34 -8.10 -2.94
C VAL A 27 1.11 -8.38 -3.34
N ARG A 28 1.41 -8.36 -4.65
CA ARG A 28 2.79 -8.46 -5.12
C ARG A 28 3.63 -7.30 -4.60
N LEU A 29 3.12 -6.07 -4.67
CA LEU A 29 3.81 -4.91 -4.13
C LEU A 29 4.01 -5.00 -2.61
N LEU A 30 2.99 -5.41 -1.86
CA LEU A 30 3.10 -5.61 -0.41
C LEU A 30 4.19 -6.64 -0.02
N ARG A 31 4.50 -7.59 -0.92
CA ARG A 31 5.55 -8.61 -0.71
C ARG A 31 6.95 -8.17 -1.15
N THR A 32 7.06 -7.24 -2.09
CA THR A 32 8.32 -6.93 -2.79
C THR A 32 8.78 -5.49 -2.63
N GLY A 33 7.86 -4.60 -2.26
CA GLY A 33 8.12 -3.19 -2.02
C GLY A 33 8.81 -2.94 -0.68
N ASN A 34 9.18 -1.68 -0.47
CA ASN A 34 9.92 -1.23 0.72
C ASN A 34 9.19 -0.07 1.39
N ILE A 35 9.39 0.07 2.70
CA ILE A 35 8.93 1.22 3.47
C ILE A 35 10.07 2.24 3.50
N PHE A 36 9.87 3.39 2.86
CA PHE A 36 10.85 4.48 2.79
C PHE A 36 10.58 5.61 3.77
N HIS A 37 9.35 5.67 4.27
CA HIS A 37 8.86 6.71 5.15
C HIS A 37 8.56 6.12 6.52
N GLU A 38 8.90 6.85 7.58
CA GLU A 38 8.49 6.47 8.93
C GLU A 38 6.95 6.34 8.99
N PRO A 39 6.42 5.32 9.71
CA PRO A 39 4.98 5.19 9.89
C PRO A 39 4.38 6.44 10.54
N GLU A 40 3.17 6.81 10.13
CA GLU A 40 2.48 8.00 10.62
C GLU A 40 1.28 7.63 11.51
N PRO A 41 1.03 8.31 12.63
CA PRO A 41 -0.14 8.04 13.45
C PRO A 41 -1.43 8.48 12.73
N ASN A 42 -2.44 7.61 12.73
CA ASN A 42 -3.78 7.93 12.25
C ASN A 42 -4.58 8.61 13.36
N THR A 43 -4.66 9.94 13.32
CA THR A 43 -5.37 10.74 14.34
C THR A 43 -6.86 10.41 14.50
N LYS A 44 -7.48 9.75 13.52
CA LYS A 44 -8.90 9.35 13.59
C LYS A 44 -9.14 8.02 14.28
N THR A 45 -8.22 7.06 14.13
CA THR A 45 -8.43 5.68 14.61
C THR A 45 -7.45 5.27 15.70
N GLY A 46 -6.36 6.02 15.91
CA GLY A 46 -5.27 5.66 16.81
C GLY A 46 -4.28 4.65 16.21
N ASP A 47 -4.58 4.07 15.05
CA ASP A 47 -3.69 3.10 14.38
C ASP A 47 -2.48 3.78 13.72
N TRP A 48 -1.43 3.03 13.45
CA TRP A 48 -0.31 3.49 12.62
C TRP A 48 -0.56 3.22 11.14
N LYS A 49 -0.29 4.22 10.30
CA LYS A 49 -0.29 4.10 8.84
C LYS A 49 1.12 3.80 8.36
N TYR A 50 1.21 2.80 7.51
CA TYR A 50 2.43 2.37 6.84
C TYR A 50 2.26 2.63 5.35
N ARG A 51 3.37 3.00 4.70
CA ARG A 51 3.42 3.19 3.25
C ARG A 51 4.50 2.28 2.68
N VAL A 52 4.08 1.28 1.91
CA VAL A 52 4.99 0.49 1.08
C VAL A 52 5.02 1.08 -0.32
N GLU A 53 6.20 1.12 -0.92
CA GLU A 53 6.38 1.56 -2.30
C GLU A 53 7.25 0.59 -3.09
N GLY A 54 7.06 0.58 -4.40
CA GLY A 54 7.90 -0.20 -5.30
C GLY A 54 7.42 -0.17 -6.75
N THR A 55 8.18 -0.84 -7.60
CA THR A 55 7.86 -0.94 -9.02
C THR A 55 6.81 -2.01 -9.27
N GLU A 56 5.75 -1.61 -9.94
CA GLU A 56 4.66 -2.46 -10.38
C GLU A 56 4.99 -3.12 -11.74
N VAL A 57 4.12 -3.98 -12.31
CA VAL A 57 4.48 -4.82 -13.49
C VAL A 57 4.87 -3.95 -14.69
N ASP A 58 4.15 -2.86 -14.89
CA ASP A 58 4.30 -1.96 -16.03
C ASP A 58 5.38 -0.88 -15.82
N GLY A 59 6.20 -1.00 -14.77
CA GLY A 59 7.29 -0.08 -14.48
C GLY A 59 6.88 1.20 -13.76
N LYS A 60 5.59 1.38 -13.47
CA LYS A 60 5.11 2.48 -12.61
C LYS A 60 5.57 2.27 -11.17
N TRP A 61 5.89 3.35 -10.48
CA TRP A 61 6.18 3.30 -9.05
C TRP A 61 4.87 3.51 -8.29
N LEU A 62 4.41 2.49 -7.56
CA LEU A 62 3.15 2.53 -6.83
C LEU A 62 3.43 2.64 -5.33
N ALA A 63 2.57 3.37 -4.63
CA ALA A 63 2.51 3.38 -3.18
C ALA A 63 1.19 2.77 -2.68
N ILE A 64 1.26 1.95 -1.64
CA ILE A 64 0.09 1.42 -0.92
C ILE A 64 0.18 1.88 0.54
N VAL A 65 -0.89 2.49 1.02
CA VAL A 65 -1.04 2.90 2.42
C VAL A 65 -1.98 1.94 3.13
N PHE A 66 -1.54 1.42 4.26
CA PHE A 66 -2.29 0.45 5.05
C PHE A 66 -2.07 0.65 6.55
N CYS A 67 -2.91 0.01 7.37
CA CYS A 67 -2.69 -0.10 8.81
C CYS A 67 -2.91 -1.55 9.27
N PHE A 68 -2.32 -1.92 10.41
CA PHE A 68 -2.64 -3.18 11.07
C PHE A 68 -3.84 -2.98 12.00
N LYS A 69 -4.84 -3.87 11.91
CA LYS A 69 -6.00 -3.91 12.81
C LYS A 69 -5.79 -4.89 13.96
N THR A 70 -5.01 -5.93 13.69
CA THR A 70 -4.48 -6.91 14.64
C THR A 70 -3.09 -7.30 14.14
N GLU A 71 -2.34 -8.08 14.92
CA GLU A 71 -1.00 -8.55 14.53
C GLU A 71 -1.00 -9.33 13.20
N ASP A 72 -2.11 -9.98 12.86
CA ASP A 72 -2.27 -10.80 11.67
C ASP A 72 -3.17 -10.18 10.59
N THR A 73 -3.74 -8.99 10.80
CA THR A 73 -4.69 -8.38 9.84
C THR A 73 -4.25 -6.99 9.39
N ALA A 74 -3.97 -6.86 8.10
CA ALA A 74 -3.72 -5.57 7.45
C ALA A 74 -4.98 -5.05 6.74
N PHE A 75 -5.32 -3.78 6.96
CA PHE A 75 -6.37 -3.06 6.26
C PHE A 75 -5.76 -2.08 5.25
N LEU A 76 -6.07 -2.27 3.96
CA LEU A 76 -5.54 -1.41 2.90
C LEU A 76 -6.44 -0.17 2.75
N ILE A 77 -5.85 1.01 2.87
CA ILE A 77 -6.55 2.29 2.93
C ILE A 77 -6.67 2.93 1.55
N THR A 78 -5.54 3.06 0.83
CA THR A 78 -5.47 3.69 -0.49
C THR A 78 -4.23 3.22 -1.26
N ALA A 79 -4.24 3.38 -2.58
CA ALA A 79 -3.12 3.15 -3.48
C ALA A 79 -3.01 4.32 -4.46
N PHE A 80 -1.81 4.69 -4.87
CA PHE A 80 -1.59 5.75 -5.86
C PHE A 80 -0.22 5.62 -6.50
N SER A 81 -0.12 6.02 -7.77
CA SER A 81 1.17 6.18 -8.44
C SER A 81 1.98 7.30 -7.80
N VAL A 82 3.25 7.03 -7.51
CA VAL A 82 4.23 8.05 -7.15
C VAL A 82 4.90 8.43 -8.45
N GLU A 83 4.75 9.68 -8.89
CA GLU A 83 5.63 10.18 -9.93
C GLU A 83 7.06 9.99 -9.41
N ALA A 84 7.83 9.14 -10.11
CA ALA A 84 9.20 8.84 -9.76
C ALA A 84 9.87 10.15 -9.38
N ARG A 85 10.14 10.33 -8.08
CA ARG A 85 10.77 11.53 -7.52
C ARG A 85 11.92 11.80 -8.47
N GLY A 86 11.78 12.87 -9.26
CA GLY A 86 12.59 13.07 -10.46
C GLY A 86 14.04 12.77 -10.14
N LYS A 87 14.71 12.01 -11.03
CA LYS A 87 16.16 11.77 -11.03
C LYS A 87 16.84 12.80 -10.14
N ARG A 88 17.22 12.44 -8.92
CA ARG A 88 18.18 13.29 -8.21
C ARG A 88 19.44 13.22 -9.07
N PRO A 89 19.90 14.34 -9.65
CA PRO A 89 21.17 14.37 -10.36
C PRO A 89 22.32 14.00 -9.40
#